data_AF-A0A809Q1J4-F1
#
_entry.id   AF-A0A809Q1J4-F1
#
_cell.length_a   1.000
_cell.length_b   1.000
_cell.length_c   1.000
_cell.angle_alpha   90.00
_cell.angle_beta   90.00
_cell.angle_gamma   90.00
#
_symmetry.space_group_name_H-M   'P 1'
#
loop_
_entity.id
_entity.type
_entity.pdbx_description
1 polymer ?
#
loop_
_entity_poly.entity_id
_entity_poly.type
_entity_poly.pdbx_seq_one_letter_code
_entity_poly.pdbx_strand_id
1 'polypeptide(L)'
;MTESTDSIHQIPVATYTCKQRLDLQTQVQADFFAALEAELCSLVCDRLLVFRKRIFTDTIQLLRARLAKYASAIGLCLSVVLISLDGSTMHGIRVGLLLFFLFSVAFFATWDTDRLLKTQENIILPYWRRIANLSAAKILKAPKKVLPFTAEYQFRDNVVSCYRINTNGTWLAWSKTLEGWYFSGQHVTMLFKKKTSIHPYLLIMHEAPQELALYLDALSLHCIDSLQAT
;
A
#
# COMPACT_ATOMS: atom_id res chain seq x y z
N MET A 1 -33.71 -13.16 57.13
CA MET A 1 -32.88 -11.98 56.84
C MET A 1 -31.57 -12.51 56.28
N THR A 2 -31.23 -12.39 55.00
CA THR A 2 -31.64 -11.50 53.91
C THR A 2 -31.23 -12.19 52.60
N GLU A 3 -32.18 -12.44 51.70
CA GLU A 3 -31.91 -12.88 50.33
C GLU A 3 -31.37 -11.68 49.53
N SER A 4 -30.17 -11.82 48.97
CA SER A 4 -29.56 -10.83 48.08
C SER A 4 -29.87 -11.22 46.63
N THR A 5 -30.82 -10.51 46.03
CA THR A 5 -31.21 -10.66 44.63
C THR A 5 -30.24 -9.86 43.76
N ASP A 6 -29.26 -10.53 43.15
CA ASP A 6 -28.39 -9.93 42.15
C ASP A 6 -29.15 -9.75 40.83
N SER A 7 -29.65 -8.54 40.62
CA SER A 7 -30.23 -8.09 39.35
C SER A 7 -29.11 -7.78 38.36
N ILE A 8 -28.78 -8.75 37.51
CA ILE A 8 -27.94 -8.55 36.32
C ILE A 8 -28.72 -7.65 35.36
N HIS A 9 -28.29 -6.40 35.24
CA HIS A 9 -28.71 -5.49 34.18
C HIS A 9 -28.27 -6.05 32.83
N GLN A 10 -29.19 -6.76 32.16
CA GLN A 10 -29.08 -7.05 30.73
C GLN A 10 -29.13 -5.73 29.97
N ILE A 11 -27.98 -5.31 29.45
CA ILE A 11 -27.89 -4.22 28.49
C ILE A 11 -28.60 -4.72 27.22
N PRO A 12 -29.67 -4.07 26.75
CA PRO A 12 -30.31 -4.46 25.51
C PRO A 12 -29.32 -4.27 24.36
N VAL A 13 -28.87 -5.38 23.79
CA VAL A 13 -28.16 -5.41 22.51
C VAL A 13 -29.17 -4.93 21.47
N ALA A 14 -29.07 -3.66 21.09
CA ALA A 14 -29.91 -3.09 20.06
C ALA A 14 -29.64 -3.85 18.75
N THR A 15 -30.59 -4.70 18.37
CA THR A 15 -30.62 -5.34 17.06
C THR A 15 -30.93 -4.27 16.04
N TYR A 16 -29.88 -3.65 15.48
CA TYR A 16 -30.02 -2.67 14.41
C TYR A 16 -30.39 -3.38 13.10
N THR A 17 -31.65 -3.79 12.95
CA THR A 17 -32.26 -4.04 11.64
C THR A 17 -32.65 -2.70 11.02
N CYS A 18 -31.67 -1.85 10.74
CA CYS A 18 -31.87 -0.76 9.81
C CYS A 18 -31.41 -1.26 8.44
N LYS A 19 -32.36 -1.44 7.53
CA LYS A 19 -32.13 -1.68 6.10
C LYS A 19 -31.50 -0.42 5.54
N GLN A 20 -30.21 -0.21 5.81
CA GLN A 20 -29.49 0.99 5.44
C GLN A 20 -29.42 1.02 3.92
N ARG A 21 -30.02 2.05 3.33
CA ARG A 21 -29.92 2.36 1.92
C ARG A 21 -29.15 3.66 1.82
N LEU A 22 -28.09 3.63 1.03
CA LEU A 22 -27.33 4.81 0.65
C LEU A 22 -27.36 4.87 -0.88
N ASP A 23 -27.66 6.03 -1.44
CA ASP A 23 -27.58 6.26 -2.87
C ASP A 23 -26.58 7.41 -3.09
N LEU A 24 -25.41 7.10 -3.67
CA LEU A 24 -24.39 8.11 -3.97
C LEU A 24 -24.41 8.43 -5.45
N GLN A 25 -24.36 9.72 -5.77
CA GLN A 25 -24.17 10.19 -7.14
C GLN A 25 -22.88 10.99 -7.22
N THR A 26 -22.13 10.80 -8.28
CA THR A 26 -20.83 11.47 -8.48
C THR A 26 -20.69 11.87 -9.93
N GLN A 27 -20.46 13.16 -10.15
CA GLN A 27 -20.30 13.68 -11.50
C GLN A 27 -18.85 13.52 -11.94
N VAL A 28 -18.60 12.56 -12.83
CA VAL A 28 -17.25 12.25 -13.30
C VAL A 28 -16.94 13.09 -14.53
N GLN A 29 -16.42 14.28 -14.29
CA GLN A 29 -15.86 15.18 -15.32
C GLN A 29 -14.35 14.98 -15.47
N ALA A 30 -13.74 15.61 -16.47
CA ALA A 30 -12.31 15.48 -16.75
C ALA A 30 -11.43 15.92 -15.55
N ASP A 31 -11.80 17.01 -14.87
CA ASP A 31 -11.04 17.56 -13.75
C ASP A 31 -11.13 16.65 -12.51
N PHE A 32 -12.34 16.19 -12.18
CA PHE A 32 -12.55 15.17 -11.14
C PHE A 32 -11.73 13.91 -11.45
N PHE A 33 -11.71 13.48 -12.71
CA PHE A 33 -10.97 12.31 -13.14
C PHE A 33 -9.45 12.47 -12.99
N ALA A 34 -8.91 13.66 -13.27
CA ALA A 34 -7.50 13.95 -13.08
C ALA A 34 -7.10 13.94 -11.59
N ALA A 35 -7.94 14.54 -10.73
CA ALA A 35 -7.76 14.48 -9.27
C ALA A 35 -7.82 13.03 -8.76
N LEU A 36 -8.81 12.27 -9.22
CA LEU A 36 -8.97 10.84 -8.93
C LEU A 36 -7.76 10.02 -9.35
N GLU A 37 -7.19 10.26 -10.54
CA GLU A 37 -6.02 9.54 -11.04
C GLU A 37 -4.77 9.81 -10.19
N ALA A 38 -4.55 11.07 -9.80
CA ALA A 38 -3.45 11.46 -8.93
C ALA A 38 -3.58 10.86 -7.53
N GLU A 39 -4.79 10.86 -6.98
CA GLU A 39 -5.08 10.27 -5.68
C GLU A 39 -4.96 8.75 -5.71
N LEU A 40 -5.54 8.08 -6.71
CA LEU A 40 -5.43 6.63 -6.83
C LEU A 40 -3.95 6.20 -6.95
N CYS A 41 -3.12 6.98 -7.61
CA CYS A 41 -1.69 6.75 -7.65
C CYS A 41 -1.03 6.83 -6.26
N SER A 42 -1.32 7.84 -5.45
CA SER A 42 -0.75 7.94 -4.10
C SER A 42 -1.18 6.75 -3.24
N LEU A 43 -2.47 6.42 -3.25
CA LEU A 43 -3.00 5.32 -2.45
C LEU A 43 -2.41 3.96 -2.87
N VAL A 44 -2.30 3.70 -4.18
CA VAL A 44 -1.67 2.46 -4.68
C VAL A 44 -0.18 2.44 -4.34
N CYS A 45 0.52 3.57 -4.41
CA CYS A 45 1.92 3.67 -4.03
C CYS A 45 2.13 3.32 -2.55
N ASP A 46 1.30 3.87 -1.66
CA ASP A 46 1.36 3.58 -0.22
C ASP A 46 1.15 2.08 0.05
N ARG A 47 0.17 1.47 -0.62
CA ARG A 47 -0.08 0.02 -0.53
C ARG A 47 1.11 -0.82 -1.02
N LEU A 48 1.75 -0.43 -2.11
CA LEU A 48 2.93 -1.10 -2.64
C LEU A 48 4.13 -0.98 -1.69
N LEU A 49 4.34 0.19 -1.07
CA LEU A 49 5.40 0.41 -0.09
C LEU A 49 5.18 -0.42 1.18
N VAL A 50 3.95 -0.46 1.68
CA VAL A 50 3.57 -1.31 2.82
C VAL A 50 3.78 -2.78 2.49
N PHE A 51 3.38 -3.23 1.30
CA PHE A 51 3.62 -4.60 0.85
C PHE A 51 5.12 -4.92 0.78
N ARG A 52 5.93 -3.99 0.25
CA ARG A 52 7.40 -4.11 0.22
C ARG A 52 7.97 -4.27 1.63
N LYS A 53 7.55 -3.43 2.59
CA LYS A 53 8.03 -3.53 3.98
C LYS A 53 7.72 -4.90 4.61
N ARG A 54 6.58 -5.51 4.26
CA ARG A 54 6.23 -6.85 4.75
C ARG A 54 7.06 -7.97 4.11
N ILE A 55 7.35 -7.88 2.81
CA ILE A 55 8.20 -8.87 2.13
C ILE A 55 9.66 -8.72 2.56
N PHE A 56 10.14 -7.49 2.55
CA PHE A 56 11.50 -7.13 2.94
C PHE A 56 11.45 -6.57 4.35
N THR A 57 11.18 -7.46 5.31
CA THR A 57 11.19 -7.09 6.73
C THR A 57 12.53 -6.45 7.10
N ASP A 58 12.48 -5.51 8.05
CA ASP A 58 13.67 -4.83 8.56
C ASP A 58 14.71 -5.86 9.02
N THR A 59 14.28 -7.00 9.56
CA THR A 59 15.16 -8.12 9.94
C THR A 59 15.97 -8.68 8.78
N ILE A 60 15.36 -8.91 7.61
CA ILE A 60 16.06 -9.44 6.43
C ILE A 60 17.02 -8.38 5.88
N GLN A 61 16.60 -7.11 5.85
CA GLN A 61 17.44 -6.02 5.38
C GLN A 61 18.65 -5.79 6.31
N LEU A 62 18.44 -5.83 7.63
CA LEU A 62 19.48 -5.76 8.65
C LEU A 62 20.42 -6.96 8.58
N LEU A 63 19.91 -8.17 8.39
CA LEU A 63 20.73 -9.37 8.22
C LEU A 63 21.63 -9.24 6.99
N ARG A 64 21.08 -8.80 5.84
CA ARG A 64 21.86 -8.56 4.62
C ARG A 64 22.94 -7.49 4.84
N ALA A 65 22.61 -6.39 5.50
CA ALA A 65 23.56 -5.32 5.80
C ALA A 65 24.69 -5.81 6.73
N ARG A 66 24.35 -6.61 7.76
CA ARG A 66 25.34 -7.24 8.65
C ARG A 66 26.23 -8.22 7.91
N LEU A 67 25.65 -9.12 7.10
CA LEU A 67 26.39 -10.07 6.29
C LEU A 67 27.35 -9.35 5.32
N ALA A 68 26.90 -8.29 4.67
CA ALA A 68 27.74 -7.46 3.82
C ALA A 68 28.90 -6.83 4.60
N LYS A 69 28.63 -6.26 5.79
CA LYS A 69 29.66 -5.68 6.66
C LYS A 69 30.72 -6.71 7.06
N TYR A 70 30.30 -7.91 7.49
CA TYR A 70 31.24 -8.98 7.85
C TYR A 70 32.01 -9.51 6.64
N ALA A 71 31.36 -9.70 5.49
CA ALA A 71 32.01 -10.11 4.25
C ALA A 71 33.06 -9.08 3.79
N SER A 72 32.74 -7.78 3.89
CA SER A 72 33.70 -6.71 3.61
C SER A 72 34.87 -6.71 4.58
N ALA A 73 34.64 -6.91 5.88
CA ALA A 73 35.72 -7.00 6.87
C ALA A 73 36.65 -8.21 6.62
N ILE A 74 36.08 -9.38 6.33
CA ILE A 74 36.84 -10.59 5.99
C ILE A 74 37.65 -10.37 4.70
N GLY A 75 37.02 -9.79 3.67
CA GLY A 75 37.69 -9.47 2.40
C GLY A 75 38.85 -8.49 2.59
N LEU A 76 38.68 -7.50 3.48
CA LEU A 76 39.72 -6.54 3.82
C LEU A 76 40.90 -7.23 4.54
N CYS A 77 40.63 -8.11 5.50
CA CYS A 77 41.68 -8.92 6.15
C CYS A 77 42.42 -9.82 5.14
N LEU A 78 41.70 -10.52 4.25
CA LEU A 78 42.29 -11.35 3.21
C LEU A 78 43.15 -10.53 2.24
N SER A 79 42.71 -9.33 1.88
CA SER A 79 43.49 -8.45 1.01
C SER A 79 44.82 -8.03 1.64
N VAL A 80 44.85 -7.75 2.95
CA VAL A 80 46.09 -7.44 3.68
C VAL A 80 47.03 -8.65 3.73
N VAL A 81 46.49 -9.85 3.98
CA VAL A 81 47.26 -11.10 3.98
C VAL A 81 47.87 -11.36 2.60
N LEU A 82 47.09 -11.19 1.52
CA LEU A 82 47.58 -11.34 0.14
C LEU A 82 48.70 -10.35 -0.17
N ILE A 83 48.53 -9.06 0.16
CA ILE A 83 49.58 -8.04 -0.04
C ILE A 83 50.86 -8.43 0.73
N SER A 84 50.72 -8.99 1.94
CA SER A 84 51.86 -9.36 2.79
C SER A 84 52.60 -10.62 2.28
N LEU A 85 51.87 -11.61 1.78
CA LEU A 85 52.44 -12.87 1.28
C LEU A 85 53.07 -12.73 -0.12
N ASP A 86 52.44 -11.92 -0.98
CA ASP A 86 52.79 -11.81 -2.40
C ASP A 86 53.81 -10.71 -2.70
N GLY A 87 54.46 -10.18 -1.65
CA GLY A 87 55.36 -9.01 -1.67
C GLY A 87 56.59 -9.11 -2.60
N SER A 88 56.77 -10.24 -3.29
CA SER A 88 57.82 -10.45 -4.30
C SER A 88 57.35 -10.28 -5.75
N THR A 89 56.04 -10.38 -6.04
CA THR A 89 55.53 -10.24 -7.41
C THR A 89 54.78 -8.91 -7.61
N MET A 90 55.27 -8.09 -8.55
CA MET A 90 54.63 -6.81 -8.91
C MET A 90 53.17 -6.97 -9.36
N HIS A 91 52.77 -8.15 -9.81
CA HIS A 91 51.39 -8.46 -10.20
C HIS A 91 50.49 -8.72 -8.98
N GLY A 92 50.96 -9.46 -7.97
CA GLY A 92 50.19 -9.76 -6.76
C GLY A 92 49.82 -8.52 -5.96
N ILE A 93 50.78 -7.58 -5.81
CA ILE A 93 50.56 -6.32 -5.09
C ILE A 93 49.44 -5.47 -5.74
N ARG A 94 49.38 -5.42 -7.08
CA ARG A 94 48.33 -4.64 -7.79
C ARG A 94 46.93 -5.21 -7.55
N VAL A 95 46.79 -6.53 -7.58
CA VAL A 95 45.51 -7.21 -7.33
C VAL A 95 45.11 -7.04 -5.86
N GLY A 96 46.05 -7.21 -4.94
CA GLY A 96 45.83 -7.01 -3.50
C GLY A 96 45.35 -5.59 -3.17
N LEU A 97 45.99 -4.57 -3.74
CA LEU A 97 45.58 -3.17 -3.57
C LEU A 97 44.18 -2.88 -4.14
N LEU A 98 43.84 -3.43 -5.31
CA LEU A 98 42.52 -3.27 -5.91
C LEU A 98 41.43 -3.90 -5.03
N LEU A 99 41.67 -5.12 -4.54
CA LEU A 99 40.77 -5.80 -3.61
C LEU A 99 40.64 -5.04 -2.29
N PHE A 100 41.76 -4.58 -1.71
CA PHE A 100 41.75 -3.78 -0.48
C PHE A 100 40.92 -2.51 -0.65
N PHE A 101 41.10 -1.79 -1.76
CA PHE A 101 40.32 -0.60 -2.07
C PHE A 101 38.82 -0.91 -2.22
N LEU A 102 38.47 -1.95 -2.98
CA LEU A 102 37.09 -2.36 -3.18
C LEU A 102 36.39 -2.74 -1.87
N PHE A 103 37.05 -3.56 -1.04
CA PHE A 103 36.51 -3.96 0.27
C PHE A 103 36.45 -2.80 1.25
N SER A 104 37.39 -1.86 1.20
CA SER A 104 37.34 -0.64 2.00
C SER A 104 36.13 0.21 1.64
N VAL A 105 35.90 0.47 0.35
CA VAL A 105 34.72 1.22 -0.12
C VAL A 105 33.43 0.51 0.29
N ALA A 106 33.34 -0.81 0.12
CA ALA A 106 32.18 -1.60 0.54
C ALA A 106 31.97 -1.56 2.07
N PHE A 107 33.04 -1.62 2.86
CA PHE A 107 32.98 -1.54 4.32
C PHE A 107 32.48 -0.16 4.79
N PHE A 108 33.02 0.92 4.23
CA PHE A 108 32.56 2.27 4.56
C PHE A 108 31.12 2.50 4.11
N ALA A 109 30.73 2.00 2.93
CA ALA A 109 29.35 2.10 2.45
C ALA A 109 28.36 1.32 3.35
N THR A 110 28.79 0.24 4.00
CA THR A 110 27.96 -0.57 4.90
C THR A 110 28.09 -0.19 6.39
N TRP A 111 28.90 0.82 6.72
CA TRP A 111 29.12 1.25 8.09
C TRP A 111 27.86 1.87 8.73
N ASP A 112 27.18 2.73 7.98
CA ASP A 112 25.93 3.37 8.38
C ASP A 112 24.75 2.67 7.70
N THR A 113 24.25 1.64 8.37
CA THR A 113 23.13 0.82 7.87
C THR A 113 21.87 1.65 7.71
N ASP A 114 21.62 2.63 8.59
CA ASP A 114 20.40 3.43 8.57
C ASP A 114 20.38 4.38 7.37
N ARG A 115 21.53 5.01 7.08
CA ARG A 115 21.69 5.84 5.88
C ARG A 115 21.58 5.01 4.61
N LEU A 116 22.11 3.79 4.61
CA LEU A 116 21.99 2.88 3.46
C LEU A 116 20.53 2.50 3.19
N LEU A 117 19.76 2.18 4.24
CA LEU A 117 18.33 1.88 4.14
C LEU A 117 17.54 3.08 3.61
N LYS A 118 17.74 4.27 4.17
CA LYS A 118 17.10 5.52 3.68
C LYS A 118 17.45 5.83 2.22
N THR A 119 18.71 5.63 1.85
CA THR A 119 19.16 5.85 0.47
C THR A 119 18.50 4.86 -0.49
N GLN A 120 18.40 3.59 -0.10
CA GLN A 120 17.68 2.58 -0.88
C GLN A 120 16.20 2.94 -1.03
N GLU A 121 15.53 3.39 0.04
CA GLU A 121 14.15 3.85 -0.04
C GLU A 121 13.98 5.00 -1.05
N ASN A 122 14.86 6.00 -1.01
CA ASN A 122 14.81 7.14 -1.93
C ASN A 122 15.07 6.75 -3.39
N ILE A 123 15.97 5.80 -3.65
CA ILE A 123 16.27 5.31 -5.00
C ILE A 123 15.12 4.47 -5.56
N ILE A 124 14.45 3.70 -4.70
CA ILE A 124 13.43 2.74 -5.09
C ILE A 124 12.04 3.40 -5.17
N LEU A 125 11.80 4.50 -4.46
CA LEU A 125 10.51 5.21 -4.44
C LEU A 125 10.02 5.64 -5.85
N PRO A 126 10.85 6.23 -6.73
CA PRO A 126 10.43 6.55 -8.11
C PRO A 126 9.95 5.34 -8.91
N TYR A 127 10.57 4.17 -8.69
CA TYR A 127 10.18 2.93 -9.35
C TYR A 127 8.77 2.48 -8.92
N TRP A 128 8.48 2.49 -7.61
CA TRP A 128 7.14 2.15 -7.12
C TRP A 128 6.08 3.17 -7.54
N ARG A 129 6.44 4.45 -7.55
CA ARG A 129 5.55 5.50 -8.06
C ARG A 129 5.20 5.29 -9.52
N ARG A 130 6.17 4.85 -10.35
CA ARG A 130 5.91 4.48 -11.74
C ARG A 130 4.96 3.28 -11.86
N ILE A 131 5.14 2.25 -11.03
CA ILE A 131 4.21 1.09 -11.00
C ILE A 131 2.81 1.53 -10.56
N ALA A 132 2.72 2.39 -9.55
CA ALA A 132 1.45 2.92 -9.06
C ALA A 132 0.72 3.72 -10.14
N ASN A 133 1.42 4.60 -10.85
CA ASN A 133 0.89 5.34 -12.01
C ASN A 133 0.33 4.39 -13.07
N LEU A 134 1.10 3.37 -13.48
CA LEU A 134 0.65 2.40 -14.48
C LEU A 134 -0.57 1.59 -14.00
N SER A 135 -0.61 1.26 -12.71
CA SER A 135 -1.72 0.52 -12.11
C SER A 135 -2.98 1.37 -12.05
N ALA A 136 -2.88 2.62 -11.60
CA ALA A 136 -3.98 3.58 -11.56
C ALA A 136 -4.53 3.81 -12.98
N ALA A 137 -3.67 4.09 -13.95
CA ALA A 137 -4.05 4.26 -15.35
C ALA A 137 -4.74 3.02 -15.92
N LYS A 138 -4.30 1.80 -15.54
CA LYS A 138 -4.93 0.54 -15.96
C LYS A 138 -6.33 0.38 -15.37
N ILE A 139 -6.51 0.67 -14.09
CA ILE A 139 -7.81 0.60 -13.40
C ILE A 139 -8.79 1.60 -14.02
N LEU A 140 -8.31 2.81 -14.31
CA LEU A 140 -9.11 3.92 -14.82
C LEU A 140 -9.29 3.90 -16.34
N LYS A 141 -8.65 2.98 -17.07
CA LYS A 141 -8.69 2.91 -18.55
C LYS A 141 -10.11 2.78 -19.10
N ALA A 142 -10.95 1.94 -18.49
CA ALA A 142 -12.31 1.72 -18.98
C ALA A 142 -13.26 2.90 -18.68
N PRO A 143 -13.31 3.44 -17.45
CA PRO A 143 -14.04 4.68 -17.16
C PRO A 143 -13.63 5.87 -18.04
N LYS A 144 -12.31 6.06 -18.28
CA LYS A 144 -11.77 7.20 -19.04
C LYS A 144 -12.35 7.32 -20.46
N LYS A 145 -12.67 6.19 -21.10
CA LYS A 145 -13.20 6.15 -22.47
C LYS A 145 -14.63 6.66 -22.60
N VAL A 146 -15.36 6.78 -21.48
CA VAL A 146 -16.79 7.09 -21.47
C VAL A 146 -17.06 8.42 -20.75
N LEU A 147 -16.02 9.22 -20.50
CA LEU A 147 -16.16 10.56 -19.96
C LEU A 147 -16.88 11.48 -20.97
N PRO A 148 -17.75 12.40 -20.51
CA PRO A 148 -18.25 12.56 -19.15
C PRO A 148 -19.40 11.58 -18.82
N PHE A 149 -19.53 11.20 -17.55
CA PHE A 149 -20.67 10.40 -17.07
C PHE A 149 -20.96 10.71 -15.58
N THR A 150 -22.17 10.42 -15.14
CA THR A 150 -22.53 10.39 -13.71
C THR A 150 -22.48 8.94 -13.24
N ALA A 151 -21.73 8.68 -12.17
CA ALA A 151 -21.73 7.40 -11.49
C ALA A 151 -22.82 7.44 -10.40
N GLU A 152 -23.77 6.52 -10.47
CA GLU A 152 -24.77 6.32 -9.42
C GLU A 152 -24.49 4.98 -8.72
N TYR A 153 -24.29 5.02 -7.41
CA TYR A 153 -24.06 3.85 -6.58
C TYR A 153 -25.28 3.64 -5.69
N GLN A 154 -25.97 2.53 -5.90
CA GLN A 154 -27.09 2.12 -5.07
C GLN A 154 -26.61 1.05 -4.10
N PHE A 155 -26.62 1.38 -2.81
CA PHE A 155 -26.27 0.47 -1.73
C PHE A 155 -27.54 -0.10 -1.12
N ARG A 156 -27.63 -1.43 -1.13
CA ARG A 156 -28.74 -2.17 -0.52
C ARG A 156 -28.15 -3.29 0.31
N ASP A 157 -28.25 -3.16 1.62
CA ASP A 157 -27.62 -4.08 2.57
C ASP A 157 -26.10 -4.14 2.28
N ASN A 158 -25.55 -5.33 2.07
CA ASN A 158 -24.15 -5.53 1.72
C ASN A 158 -23.87 -5.55 0.21
N VAL A 159 -24.82 -5.17 -0.65
CA VAL A 159 -24.62 -5.14 -2.11
C VAL A 159 -24.59 -3.70 -2.60
N VAL A 160 -23.58 -3.39 -3.41
CA VAL A 160 -23.48 -2.13 -4.14
C VAL A 160 -23.60 -2.36 -5.63
N SER A 161 -24.46 -1.59 -6.28
CA SER A 161 -24.64 -1.58 -7.73
C SER A 161 -24.23 -0.22 -8.28
N CYS A 162 -23.34 -0.22 -9.26
CA CYS A 162 -22.89 0.99 -9.94
C CYS A 162 -23.58 1.08 -11.31
N TYR A 163 -24.35 2.14 -11.48
CA TYR A 163 -24.92 2.56 -12.74
C TYR A 163 -24.09 3.71 -13.31
N ARG A 164 -23.91 3.72 -14.63
CA ARG A 164 -23.35 4.86 -15.34
C ARG A 164 -24.45 5.52 -16.13
N ILE A 165 -24.56 6.83 -15.96
CA ILE A 165 -25.54 7.67 -16.64
C ILE A 165 -24.78 8.63 -17.55
N ASN A 166 -25.08 8.59 -18.83
CA ASN A 166 -24.53 9.45 -19.87
C ASN A 166 -25.68 9.90 -20.80
N THR A 167 -25.41 10.78 -21.76
CA THR A 167 -26.36 11.15 -22.84
C THR A 167 -26.98 9.95 -23.56
N ASN A 168 -26.28 8.82 -23.63
CA ASN A 168 -26.71 7.59 -24.28
C ASN A 168 -27.65 6.73 -23.42
N GLY A 169 -27.91 7.14 -22.17
CA GLY A 169 -28.79 6.44 -21.23
C GLY A 169 -28.08 5.93 -19.98
N THR A 170 -28.80 5.09 -19.24
CA THR A 170 -28.34 4.49 -17.98
C THR A 170 -28.08 3.01 -18.17
N TRP A 171 -26.92 2.52 -17.76
CA TRP A 171 -26.63 1.07 -17.75
C TRP A 171 -25.92 0.65 -16.48
N LEU A 172 -26.20 -0.59 -16.05
CA LEU A 172 -25.51 -1.22 -14.94
C LEU A 172 -24.07 -1.55 -15.35
N ALA A 173 -23.08 -0.91 -14.73
CA ALA A 173 -21.68 -1.19 -14.98
C ALA A 173 -21.20 -2.44 -14.23
N TRP A 174 -21.63 -2.60 -12.98
CA TRP A 174 -21.35 -3.78 -12.16
C TRP A 174 -22.24 -3.80 -10.91
N SER A 175 -22.36 -4.98 -10.30
CA SER A 175 -22.93 -5.15 -8.97
C SER A 175 -22.03 -6.10 -8.17
N LYS A 176 -21.73 -5.73 -6.92
CA LYS A 176 -20.77 -6.46 -6.06
C LYS A 176 -21.21 -6.43 -4.60
N THR A 177 -20.91 -7.53 -3.91
CA THR A 177 -21.02 -7.60 -2.45
C THR A 177 -19.83 -6.89 -1.79
N LEU A 178 -20.13 -6.12 -0.75
CA LEU A 178 -19.21 -5.42 0.12
C LEU A 178 -18.72 -6.40 1.19
N GLU A 179 -17.41 -6.64 1.22
CA GLU A 179 -16.78 -7.50 2.20
C GLU A 179 -15.33 -7.05 2.46
N GLY A 180 -14.85 -7.33 3.67
CA GLY A 180 -13.45 -7.20 4.02
C GLY A 180 -13.06 -5.79 4.48
N TRP A 181 -12.12 -5.19 3.76
CA TRP A 181 -11.39 -4.01 4.20
C TRP A 181 -11.54 -2.88 3.18
N TYR A 182 -11.61 -1.64 3.63
CA TYR A 182 -11.64 -0.49 2.75
C TYR A 182 -10.53 0.50 3.09
N PHE A 183 -10.07 1.23 2.07
CA PHE A 183 -9.15 2.34 2.21
C PHE A 183 -9.88 3.56 1.66
N SER A 184 -10.17 4.52 2.53
CA SER A 184 -10.88 5.74 2.17
C SER A 184 -9.89 6.81 1.71
N GLY A 185 -10.12 7.32 0.51
CA GLY A 185 -9.56 8.56 -0.01
C GLY A 185 -10.61 9.67 -0.02
N GLN A 186 -10.21 10.85 -0.45
CA GLN A 186 -11.05 12.02 -0.68
C GLN A 186 -12.07 11.79 -1.81
N HIS A 187 -11.62 11.35 -3.00
CA HIS A 187 -12.51 11.17 -4.16
C HIS A 187 -12.82 9.70 -4.47
N VAL A 188 -12.18 8.79 -3.74
CA VAL A 188 -12.23 7.36 -4.01
C VAL A 188 -12.11 6.52 -2.77
N THR A 189 -12.93 5.48 -2.68
CA THR A 189 -12.78 4.42 -1.69
C THR A 189 -12.47 3.10 -2.39
N MET A 190 -11.36 2.49 -1.98
CA MET A 190 -10.89 1.20 -2.50
C MET A 190 -11.25 0.08 -1.53
N LEU A 191 -11.81 -1.02 -2.03
CA LEU A 191 -12.12 -2.19 -1.21
C LEU A 191 -11.23 -3.39 -1.54
N PHE A 192 -10.89 -4.14 -0.51
CA PHE A 192 -9.97 -5.26 -0.52
C PHE A 192 -10.58 -6.46 0.23
N LYS A 193 -10.46 -7.65 -0.36
CA LYS A 193 -10.89 -8.88 0.32
C LYS A 193 -10.05 -9.20 1.55
N LYS A 194 -8.78 -8.78 1.56
CA LYS A 194 -7.83 -9.01 2.66
C LYS A 194 -7.08 -7.73 2.98
N LYS A 195 -6.77 -7.50 4.26
CA LYS A 195 -5.91 -6.39 4.72
C LYS A 195 -4.55 -6.35 4.00
N THR A 196 -4.09 -7.47 3.47
CA THR A 196 -2.78 -7.62 2.81
C THR A 196 -2.80 -7.51 1.29
N SER A 197 -3.98 -7.43 0.66
CA SER A 197 -4.09 -7.34 -0.79
C SER A 197 -3.57 -6.00 -1.32
N ILE A 198 -2.79 -6.05 -2.40
CA ILE A 198 -2.29 -4.84 -3.10
C ILE A 198 -3.37 -4.29 -4.02
N HIS A 199 -4.07 -5.18 -4.73
CA HIS A 199 -5.06 -4.80 -5.72
C HIS A 199 -6.45 -4.74 -5.09
N PRO A 200 -7.17 -3.61 -5.26
CA PRO A 200 -8.55 -3.53 -4.84
C PRO A 200 -9.42 -4.42 -5.74
N TYR A 201 -10.44 -5.05 -5.15
CA TYR A 201 -11.45 -5.76 -5.93
C TYR A 201 -12.58 -4.84 -6.38
N LEU A 202 -12.75 -3.70 -5.70
CA LEU A 202 -13.77 -2.70 -6.00
C LEU A 202 -13.23 -1.29 -5.74
N LEU A 203 -13.68 -0.36 -6.58
CA LEU A 203 -13.38 1.07 -6.48
C LEU A 203 -14.70 1.84 -6.57
N ILE A 204 -14.96 2.66 -5.57
CA ILE A 204 -16.14 3.51 -5.47
C ILE A 204 -15.67 4.96 -5.58
N MET A 205 -16.13 5.68 -6.58
CA MET A 205 -15.87 7.11 -6.75
C MET A 205 -16.93 7.88 -5.96
N HIS A 206 -16.54 8.91 -5.22
CA HIS A 206 -17.47 9.69 -4.42
C HIS A 206 -16.95 11.11 -4.18
N GLU A 207 -17.85 12.02 -3.82
CA GLU A 207 -17.50 13.38 -3.37
C GLU A 207 -17.65 13.54 -1.84
N ALA A 208 -18.37 12.62 -1.18
CA ALA A 208 -18.67 12.63 0.24
C ALA A 208 -17.98 11.45 0.98
N PRO A 209 -16.66 11.52 1.27
CA PRO A 209 -15.91 10.41 1.86
C PRO A 209 -16.45 9.99 3.24
N GLN A 210 -16.89 10.95 4.05
CA GLN A 210 -17.35 10.69 5.42
C GLN A 210 -18.66 9.90 5.45
N GLU A 211 -19.59 10.22 4.56
CA GLU A 211 -20.89 9.52 4.47
C GLU A 211 -20.70 8.06 4.06
N LEU A 212 -19.84 7.83 3.04
CA LEU A 212 -19.51 6.47 2.62
C LEU A 212 -18.78 5.69 3.72
N ALA A 213 -17.81 6.31 4.41
CA ALA A 213 -17.07 5.65 5.49
C ALA A 213 -18.03 5.19 6.61
N LEU A 214 -18.93 6.08 7.07
CA LEU A 214 -19.92 5.74 8.10
C LEU A 214 -20.84 4.59 7.67
N TYR A 215 -21.25 4.55 6.40
CA TYR A 215 -22.05 3.45 5.87
C TYR A 215 -21.26 2.13 5.83
N LEU A 216 -20.00 2.16 5.39
CA LEU A 216 -19.14 0.97 5.35
C LEU A 216 -18.82 0.44 6.75
N ASP A 217 -18.60 1.32 7.72
CA ASP A 217 -18.40 0.97 9.13
C ASP A 217 -19.66 0.32 9.71
N ALA A 218 -20.84 0.83 9.39
CA ALA A 218 -22.11 0.23 9.83
C ALA A 218 -22.34 -1.18 9.25
N LEU A 219 -21.78 -1.47 8.07
CA LEU A 219 -21.75 -2.81 7.47
C LEU A 219 -20.65 -3.72 8.03
N SER A 220 -19.92 -3.28 9.06
CA SER A 220 -18.80 -4.01 9.68
C SER A 220 -17.61 -4.25 8.72
N LEU A 221 -17.43 -3.40 7.71
CA LEU A 221 -16.17 -3.40 6.95
C LEU A 221 -15.09 -2.67 7.75
N HIS A 222 -13.84 -3.11 7.62
CA HIS A 222 -12.75 -2.54 8.39
C HIS A 222 -11.99 -1.47 7.60
N CYS A 223 -11.87 -0.27 8.18
CA CYS A 223 -11.00 0.76 7.65
C CYS A 223 -9.52 0.34 7.73
N ILE A 224 -8.77 0.58 6.67
CA ILE A 224 -7.31 0.49 6.65
C ILE A 224 -6.77 1.89 6.92
N ASP A 225 -6.35 2.15 8.15
CA ASP A 225 -5.66 3.40 8.47
C ASP A 225 -4.35 3.49 7.69
N SER A 226 -4.16 4.62 7.00
CA SER A 226 -3.00 4.90 6.15
C SER A 226 -1.66 4.83 6.91
N LEU A 227 -1.68 4.81 8.25
CA LEU A 227 -0.51 4.89 9.12
C LEU A 227 -0.23 3.63 9.97
N GLN A 228 -1.14 2.65 10.03
CA GLN A 228 -1.01 1.51 10.99
C GLN A 228 -0.87 0.13 10.33
N ALA A 229 -0.41 0.05 9.09
CA ALA A 229 -0.13 -1.22 8.43
C ALA A 229 1.28 -1.79 8.74
N THR A 230 1.79 -1.51 9.94
CA THR A 230 2.95 -2.19 10.56
C THR A 230 2.49 -3.43 11.30
#